data_AF-A0A1W9VYJ8-F1
#
_entry.id   AF-A0A1W9VYJ8-F1
#
_cell.length_a   1.000
_cell.length_b   1.000
_cell.length_c   1.000
_cell.angle_alpha   90.00
_cell.angle_beta   90.00
_cell.angle_gamma   90.00
#
_symmetry.space_group_name_H-M   'P 1'
#
loop_
_entity.id
_entity.type
_entity.pdbx_description
1 polymer ?
#
loop_
_entity_poly.entity_id
_entity_poly.type
_entity_poly.pdbx_seq_one_letter_code
_entity_poly.pdbx_strand_id
1 'polypeptide(L)'
;MKLKGNVWKFGDHIDTDLIIPARFLNVSDEDELAKSCFADLKPDFATRAKLGGIIVAGENFGCGSSREHAPIAIKAAGIHCVIAKSFARIFYRNAFNIGLPILERFGAIHKTTAGSEFKMIFS
;
A
#
# COMPACT_ATOMS: atom_id res chain seq x y z
N MET A 1 20.52 -2.41 -2.89
CA MET A 1 19.46 -3.38 -3.30
C MET A 1 18.71 -2.84 -4.53
N LYS A 2 18.37 -3.68 -5.53
CA LYS A 2 17.58 -3.28 -6.72
C LYS A 2 16.18 -3.88 -6.62
N LEU A 3 15.16 -3.04 -6.56
CA LEU A 3 13.76 -3.47 -6.58
C LEU A 3 13.16 -3.28 -7.98
N LYS A 4 12.32 -4.21 -8.40
CA LYS A 4 11.51 -4.15 -9.63
C LYS A 4 10.07 -4.55 -9.33
N GLY A 5 9.11 -4.04 -10.09
CA GLY A 5 7.71 -4.45 -9.99
C GLY A 5 6.77 -3.41 -10.59
N ASN A 6 5.47 -3.60 -10.37
CA ASN A 6 4.44 -2.70 -10.89
C ASN A 6 4.26 -1.46 -10.02
N VAL A 7 3.92 -0.34 -10.66
CA VAL A 7 3.42 0.86 -9.97
C VAL A 7 1.90 0.77 -9.83
N TRP A 8 1.44 0.75 -8.57
CA TRP A 8 0.03 0.79 -8.20
C TRP A 8 -0.35 2.21 -7.80
N LYS A 9 -1.10 2.89 -8.67
CA LYS A 9 -1.46 4.30 -8.46
C LYS A 9 -2.84 4.42 -7.83
N PHE A 10 -2.93 5.22 -6.77
CA PHE A 10 -4.17 5.61 -6.10
C PHE A 10 -4.26 7.13 -5.94
N GLY A 11 -5.48 7.62 -5.68
CA GLY A 11 -5.75 9.05 -5.47
C GLY A 11 -5.43 9.53 -4.05
N ASP A 12 -6.02 10.66 -3.69
CA ASP A 12 -5.99 11.20 -2.33
C ASP A 12 -7.02 10.46 -1.44
N HIS A 13 -6.84 10.54 -0.12
CA HIS A 13 -7.81 10.06 0.89
C HIS A 13 -8.17 8.57 0.79
N ILE A 14 -7.18 7.74 0.44
CA ILE A 14 -7.34 6.29 0.51
C ILE A 14 -7.40 5.88 1.99
N ASP A 15 -8.60 5.63 2.48
CA ASP A 15 -8.80 5.24 3.87
C ASP A 15 -8.51 3.75 4.14
N THR A 16 -8.52 3.38 5.42
CA THR A 16 -8.26 2.00 5.84
C THR A 16 -9.33 0.99 5.41
N ASP A 17 -10.57 1.41 5.15
CA ASP A 17 -11.63 0.55 4.63
C ASP A 17 -11.39 0.21 3.16
N LEU A 18 -10.89 1.17 2.39
CA LEU A 18 -10.48 0.99 1.00
C LEU A 18 -9.22 0.12 0.87
N ILE A 19 -8.31 0.18 1.85
CA ILE A 19 -7.13 -0.70 1.90
C ILE A 19 -7.53 -2.12 2.31
N ILE A 20 -8.34 -2.26 3.36
CA ILE A 20 -8.85 -3.55 3.82
C ILE A 20 -10.26 -3.38 4.43
N PRO A 21 -11.31 -3.86 3.73
CA PRO A 21 -12.67 -3.74 4.21
C PRO A 21 -12.89 -4.42 5.56
N ALA A 22 -13.74 -3.82 6.41
CA ALA A 22 -13.97 -4.29 7.78
C ALA A 22 -14.42 -5.76 7.88
N ARG A 23 -15.10 -6.28 6.85
CA ARG A 23 -15.57 -7.67 6.77
C ARG A 23 -14.45 -8.73 6.74
N PHE A 24 -13.21 -8.32 6.49
CA PHE A 24 -12.04 -9.19 6.47
C PHE A 24 -11.18 -9.09 7.73
N LEU A 25 -11.65 -8.39 8.77
CA LEU A 25 -10.90 -8.17 10.03
C LEU A 25 -11.20 -9.23 11.10
N ASN A 26 -11.92 -10.29 10.74
CA ASN A 26 -12.18 -11.44 11.60
C ASN A 26 -11.04 -12.47 11.57
N VAL A 27 -10.01 -12.24 10.76
CA VAL A 27 -8.84 -13.10 10.59
C VAL A 27 -7.56 -12.31 10.85
N SER A 28 -6.53 -13.00 11.32
CA SER A 28 -5.20 -12.41 11.59
C SER A 28 -4.09 -13.03 10.74
N ASP A 29 -4.43 -14.00 9.88
CA ASP A 29 -3.50 -14.64 8.97
C ASP A 29 -3.06 -13.66 7.87
N GLU A 30 -1.74 -13.45 7.74
CA GLU A 30 -1.20 -12.46 6.82
C GLU A 30 -1.52 -12.80 5.35
N ASP A 31 -1.55 -14.08 4.97
CA ASP A 31 -1.87 -14.50 3.61
C ASP A 31 -3.34 -14.29 3.26
N GLU A 32 -4.25 -14.43 4.22
CA GLU A 32 -5.66 -14.08 4.05
C GLU A 32 -5.87 -12.56 3.96
N LEU A 33 -5.19 -11.78 4.80
CA LEU A 33 -5.23 -10.32 4.73
C LEU A 33 -4.67 -9.80 3.39
N ALA A 34 -3.60 -10.41 2.89
CA ALA A 34 -3.01 -10.11 1.59
C ALA A 34 -4.02 -10.31 0.43
N LYS A 35 -4.78 -11.41 0.46
CA LYS A 35 -5.81 -11.72 -0.56
C LYS A 35 -6.93 -10.67 -0.61
N SER A 36 -7.20 -10.03 0.52
CA SER A 36 -8.26 -9.02 0.66
C SER A 36 -7.78 -7.58 0.50
N CYS A 37 -6.48 -7.36 0.26
CA CYS A 37 -5.90 -6.03 0.11
C CYS A 37 -6.47 -5.33 -1.13
N PHE A 38 -7.06 -4.15 -0.93
CA PHE A 38 -7.76 -3.35 -1.94
C PHE A 38 -8.92 -4.07 -2.65
N ALA A 39 -9.56 -5.06 -2.01
CA ALA A 39 -10.58 -5.90 -2.66
C ALA A 39 -11.71 -5.10 -3.33
N ASP A 40 -12.16 -3.99 -2.74
CA ASP A 40 -13.26 -3.17 -3.27
C ASP A 40 -12.79 -2.15 -4.32
N LEU A 41 -11.56 -1.65 -4.22
CA LEU A 41 -11.01 -0.69 -5.18
C LEU A 41 -10.44 -1.35 -6.42
N LYS A 42 -9.82 -2.52 -6.24
CA LYS A 42 -9.02 -3.19 -7.26
C LYS A 42 -8.99 -4.71 -7.00
N PRO A 43 -10.05 -5.43 -7.40
CA PRO A 43 -10.18 -6.87 -7.13
C PRO A 43 -9.02 -7.74 -7.65
N ASP A 44 -8.31 -7.28 -8.69
CA ASP A 44 -7.15 -7.95 -9.27
C ASP A 44 -5.81 -7.59 -8.58
N PHE A 45 -5.83 -6.74 -7.55
CA PHE A 45 -4.63 -6.28 -6.87
C PHE A 45 -3.87 -7.42 -6.22
N ALA A 46 -4.52 -8.21 -5.36
CA ALA A 46 -3.86 -9.23 -4.56
C ALA A 46 -3.21 -10.34 -5.40
N THR A 47 -3.78 -10.66 -6.56
CA THR A 47 -3.20 -11.68 -7.47
C THR A 47 -1.99 -11.15 -8.22
N ARG A 48 -1.98 -9.86 -8.57
CA ARG A 48 -0.93 -9.22 -9.38
C ARG A 48 0.19 -8.58 -8.54
N ALA A 49 -0.09 -8.19 -7.30
CA ALA A 49 0.86 -7.57 -6.39
C ALA A 49 1.95 -8.54 -5.91
N LYS A 50 1.72 -9.86 -6.01
CA LYS A 50 2.70 -10.92 -5.68
C LYS A 50 4.02 -10.82 -6.46
N LEU A 51 4.02 -10.14 -7.61
CA LEU A 51 5.23 -9.83 -8.38
C LEU A 51 6.04 -8.68 -7.77
N GLY A 52 5.64 -8.21 -6.59
CA GLY A 52 6.15 -7.01 -5.96
C GLY A 52 5.61 -5.74 -6.61
N GLY A 53 6.18 -4.61 -6.20
CA GLY A 53 5.78 -3.31 -6.74
C GLY A 53 5.89 -2.22 -5.71
N ILE A 54 5.38 -1.05 -6.08
CA ILE A 54 5.21 0.08 -5.18
C ILE A 54 3.79 0.60 -5.30
N ILE A 55 3.29 1.13 -4.19
CA ILE A 55 2.09 1.94 -4.19
C ILE A 55 2.51 3.40 -4.33
N VAL A 56 1.85 4.13 -5.22
CA VAL A 56 1.97 5.59 -5.33
C VAL A 56 0.60 6.20 -5.10
N ALA A 57 0.47 7.02 -4.06
CA ALA A 57 -0.79 7.61 -3.66
C ALA A 57 -0.71 9.14 -3.51
N GLY A 58 -1.88 9.74 -3.35
CA GLY A 58 -2.05 11.16 -3.12
C GLY A 58 -1.85 11.56 -1.66
N GLU A 59 -2.64 12.50 -1.20
CA GLU A 59 -2.64 13.04 0.16
C GLU A 59 -3.38 12.12 1.12
N ASN A 60 -2.97 12.15 2.39
CA ASN A 60 -3.67 11.53 3.51
C ASN A 60 -3.92 10.02 3.35
N PHE A 61 -2.94 9.28 2.80
CA PHE A 61 -3.05 7.84 2.62
C PHE A 61 -3.13 7.10 3.97
N GLY A 62 -4.01 6.12 4.06
CA GLY A 62 -4.30 5.35 5.27
C GLY A 62 -5.15 6.10 6.29
N CYS A 63 -5.94 7.09 5.86
CA CYS A 63 -6.84 7.82 6.74
C CYS A 63 -7.98 6.96 7.27
N GLY A 64 -8.75 7.51 8.22
CA GLY A 64 -9.88 6.82 8.83
C GLY A 64 -9.49 6.05 10.10
N SER A 65 -10.02 4.84 10.24
CA SER A 65 -9.96 4.08 11.49
C SER A 65 -8.56 3.54 11.82
N SER A 66 -8.27 3.34 13.10
CA SER A 66 -7.00 2.74 13.55
C SER A 66 -6.97 1.24 13.27
N ARG A 67 -6.56 0.86 12.06
CA ARG A 67 -6.44 -0.54 11.62
C ARG A 67 -5.00 -0.93 11.31
N GLU A 68 -4.41 -1.75 12.17
CA GLU A 68 -3.08 -2.33 11.92
C GLU A 68 -3.10 -3.36 10.79
N HIS A 69 -4.24 -3.98 10.53
CA HIS A 69 -4.46 -4.88 9.40
C HIS A 69 -4.19 -4.21 8.04
N ALA A 70 -4.38 -2.89 7.91
CA ALA A 70 -4.17 -2.18 6.64
C ALA A 70 -2.71 -2.23 6.16
N PRO A 71 -1.70 -1.78 6.94
CA PRO A 71 -0.31 -1.91 6.53
C PRO A 71 0.17 -3.37 6.48
N ILE A 72 -0.37 -4.27 7.32
CA ILE A 72 -0.07 -5.72 7.26
C ILE A 72 -0.51 -6.31 5.92
N ALA A 73 -1.75 -6.04 5.49
CA ALA A 73 -2.27 -6.52 4.21
C ALA A 73 -1.43 -6.04 3.02
N ILE A 74 -1.00 -4.77 3.03
CA ILE A 74 -0.13 -4.21 1.98
C ILE A 74 1.22 -4.94 1.94
N LYS A 75 1.85 -5.14 3.12
CA LYS A 75 3.14 -5.83 3.22
C LYS A 75 3.04 -7.28 2.77
N ALA A 76 2.04 -8.00 3.26
CA ALA A 76 1.81 -9.41 2.94
C ALA A 76 1.41 -9.62 1.46
N ALA A 77 0.78 -8.61 0.82
CA ALA A 77 0.54 -8.63 -0.63
C ALA A 77 1.81 -8.54 -1.49
N GLY A 78 2.99 -8.33 -0.88
CA GLY A 78 4.29 -8.30 -1.54
C GLY A 78 4.75 -6.90 -1.95
N ILE A 79 4.06 -5.84 -1.54
CA ILE A 79 4.46 -4.46 -1.88
C ILE A 79 5.76 -4.09 -1.19
N HIS A 80 6.71 -3.55 -1.97
CA HIS A 80 8.03 -3.19 -1.44
C HIS A 80 8.02 -1.88 -0.66
N CYS A 81 7.23 -0.89 -1.11
CA CYS A 81 7.05 0.37 -0.40
C CYS A 81 5.78 1.10 -0.83
N VAL A 82 5.33 2.03 0.03
CA VAL A 82 4.28 2.99 -0.29
C VAL A 82 4.88 4.39 -0.38
N ILE A 83 4.64 5.07 -1.48
CA ILE A 83 5.04 6.45 -1.70
C ILE A 83 3.76 7.29 -1.79
N ALA A 84 3.59 8.27 -0.91
CA ALA A 84 2.42 9.14 -0.92
C ALA A 84 2.83 10.62 -0.88
N LYS A 85 1.91 11.54 -1.17
CA LYS A 85 2.13 12.96 -0.86
C LYS A 85 2.17 13.18 0.65
N SER A 86 1.29 12.50 1.39
CA SER A 86 1.25 12.49 2.85
C SER A 86 0.53 11.24 3.37
N PHE A 87 0.82 10.85 4.61
CA PHE A 87 0.14 9.74 5.29
C PHE A 87 -0.68 10.22 6.49
N ALA A 88 -1.76 9.50 6.79
CA ALA A 88 -2.45 9.67 8.07
C ALA A 88 -1.54 9.22 9.22
N ARG A 89 -1.51 10.00 10.31
CA ARG A 89 -0.57 9.80 11.44
C ARG A 89 -0.59 8.39 12.03
N ILE A 90 -1.78 7.80 12.17
CA ILE A 90 -1.95 6.46 12.75
C ILE A 90 -1.40 5.40 11.78
N PHE A 91 -1.74 5.49 10.51
CA PHE A 91 -1.21 4.58 9.49
C PHE A 91 0.31 4.68 9.39
N TYR A 92 0.87 5.88 9.43
CA TYR A 92 2.32 6.12 9.40
C TYR A 92 3.04 5.33 10.50
N ARG A 93 2.57 5.46 11.76
CA ARG A 93 3.12 4.74 12.91
C ARG A 93 2.99 3.22 12.74
N ASN A 94 1.81 2.75 12.33
CA ASN A 94 1.55 1.32 12.20
C ASN A 94 2.40 0.70 11.09
N ALA A 95 2.56 1.38 9.95
CA ALA A 95 3.42 0.96 8.85
C ALA A 95 4.88 0.83 9.28
N PHE A 96 5.38 1.79 10.07
CA PHE A 96 6.72 1.70 10.66
C PHE A 96 6.86 0.49 11.58
N ASN A 97 5.91 0.30 12.51
CA ASN A 97 5.94 -0.79 13.50
C ASN A 97 5.96 -2.18 12.85
N ILE A 98 5.23 -2.37 11.75
CA ILE A 98 5.16 -3.66 11.05
C ILE A 98 6.27 -3.82 9.99
N GLY A 99 7.11 -2.80 9.79
CA GLY A 99 8.22 -2.82 8.85
C GLY A 99 7.79 -2.70 7.38
N LEU A 100 6.72 -1.95 7.08
CA LEU A 100 6.35 -1.55 5.72
C LEU A 100 7.03 -0.22 5.39
N PRO A 101 7.96 -0.19 4.43
CA PRO A 101 8.62 1.06 4.05
C PRO A 101 7.63 2.06 3.46
N ILE A 102 7.62 3.27 4.01
CA ILE A 102 6.80 4.39 3.54
C ILE A 102 7.68 5.62 3.23
N LEU A 103 7.32 6.38 2.21
CA LEU A 103 8.04 7.59 1.81
C LEU A 103 7.06 8.71 1.44
N GLU A 104 7.22 9.87 2.07
CA GLU A 104 6.53 11.08 1.64
C GLU A 104 7.33 11.76 0.53
N ARG A 105 6.72 11.95 -0.64
CA ARG A 105 7.37 12.62 -1.77
C ARG A 105 6.38 13.39 -2.62
N PHE A 106 6.44 14.72 -2.50
CA PHE A 106 5.72 15.62 -3.39
C PHE A 106 6.12 15.37 -4.85
N GLY A 107 5.11 15.19 -5.72
CA GLY A 107 5.29 15.01 -7.15
C GLY A 107 5.50 13.57 -7.65
N ALA A 108 5.61 12.56 -6.77
CA ALA A 108 5.73 11.16 -7.19
C ALA A 108 4.54 10.74 -8.07
N ILE A 109 3.32 11.10 -7.66
CA ILE A 109 2.09 10.77 -8.38
C ILE A 109 2.03 11.35 -9.80
N HIS A 110 2.65 12.50 -10.07
CA HIS A 110 2.64 13.13 -11.40
C HIS A 110 3.67 12.52 -12.35
N LYS A 111 4.76 11.97 -11.82
CA LYS A 111 5.87 11.40 -12.59
C LYS A 111 5.73 9.91 -12.86
N THR A 112 4.73 9.25 -12.27
CA THR A 112 4.53 7.81 -12.41
C THR A 112 3.19 7.47 -13.07
N THR A 113 3.23 6.49 -13.97
CA THR A 113 2.07 5.94 -14.68
C THR A 113 1.68 4.63 -14.03
N ALA A 114 0.38 4.36 -13.86
CA ALA A 114 -0.08 3.08 -13.33
C ALA A 114 0.36 1.94 -14.26
N GLY A 115 0.86 0.84 -13.69
CA GLY A 115 1.32 -0.32 -14.45
C GLY A 115 2.68 -0.18 -15.13
N SER A 116 3.38 0.96 -15.00
CA SER A 116 4.78 1.05 -15.42
C SER A 116 5.67 0.20 -14.51
N GLU A 117 6.74 -0.36 -15.06
CA GLU A 117 7.81 -0.93 -14.24
C GLU A 117 8.58 0.17 -13.52
N PHE A 118 8.87 -0.04 -12.24
CA PHE A 118 9.76 0.84 -11.49
C PHE A 118 11.11 0.16 -11.21
N LYS A 119 12.17 0.96 -11.09
CA LYS A 119 13.47 0.53 -10.59
C LYS A 119 13.91 1.48 -9.49
N MET A 120 13.95 1.00 -8.25
CA MET A 120 14.61 1.72 -7.14
C MET A 120 15.94 1.08 -6.81
N ILE A 121 16.94 1.95 -6.60
CA ILE A 121 18.28 1.59 -6.14
C ILE A 121 18.44 2.20 -4.75
N PHE A 122 18.54 1.35 -3.75
CA PHE A 122 19.09 1.74 -2.44
C PHE A 122 20.60 1.57 -2.52
N SER A 123 21.33 2.69 -2.44
CA SER A 123 22.79 2.77 -2.28
C SER A 123 23.17 2.64 -0.82
#